data_AF-A0AAD8E156-F1
#
_entry.id   AF-A0AAD8E156-F1
#
_cell.length_a   1.000
_cell.length_b   1.000
_cell.length_c   1.000
_cell.angle_alpha   90.00
_cell.angle_beta   90.00
_cell.angle_gamma   90.00
#
_symmetry.space_group_name_H-M   'P 1'
#
loop_
_entity.id
_entity.type
_entity.pdbx_description
1 polymer ?
#
loop_
_entity_poly.entity_id
_entity_poly.type
_entity_poly.pdbx_seq_one_letter_code
_entity_poly.pdbx_strand_id
1 'polypeptide(L)'
;NQKMKHLIVFFVLVVACQGISFFNLVAEEWEAFKLQHGKKYESDVEDKFRMKIFMENKHKIAKHNSDYEMGIHKFKVELNQFGDMLLHEFSRAMNGFNKTRKVPRLKVDTGATFISPAHVELPHEVDWRDHGAVTEVKNQGQCGSCWAFSTTGSLEGQHFRKTGVLTSLSEQNLVDCSGKYGNDGCNGGLMDYAFQYVKDNKGLDTEVSYPYEAEDDKCRYKSILQKGGTDVGFWDNHESFQFYNKGVYYEKECNSTALDHGVLVVGYGTDSETGEDYWLVKNSWGESWGLEGYIKMSRNRNNNCGIATSASYPLY
;
A
#
# COMPACT_ATOMS: atom_id res chain seq x y z
N ASN A 1 -38.80 -35.59 -73.61
CA ASN A 1 -37.73 -35.76 -72.61
C ASN A 1 -36.51 -35.00 -73.13
N GLN A 2 -35.90 -34.01 -72.50
CA GLN A 2 -35.80 -33.71 -71.09
C GLN A 2 -35.24 -32.27 -70.99
N LYS A 3 -35.91 -31.41 -70.21
CA LYS A 3 -35.38 -30.11 -69.81
C LYS A 3 -34.15 -30.34 -68.94
N MET A 4 -33.01 -29.70 -69.23
CA MET A 4 -32.00 -29.42 -68.20
C MET A 4 -31.84 -27.91 -68.11
N LYS A 5 -32.66 -27.33 -67.24
CA LYS A 5 -32.48 -25.97 -66.73
C LYS A 5 -31.29 -25.98 -65.77
N HIS A 6 -30.46 -24.97 -65.90
CA HIS A 6 -29.39 -24.61 -64.97
C HIS A 6 -29.89 -24.61 -63.52
N LEU A 7 -29.17 -25.32 -62.65
CA LEU A 7 -29.28 -25.14 -61.20
C LEU A 7 -27.85 -24.90 -60.68
N ILE A 8 -27.43 -23.64 -60.71
CA ILE A 8 -26.24 -23.19 -59.98
C ILE A 8 -26.68 -23.10 -58.52
N VAL A 9 -26.33 -24.11 -57.73
CA VAL A 9 -26.52 -24.10 -56.28
C VAL A 9 -25.41 -23.23 -55.69
N PHE A 10 -25.71 -21.97 -55.39
CA PHE A 10 -24.87 -21.12 -54.56
C PHE A 10 -24.99 -21.62 -53.11
N PHE A 11 -24.01 -22.39 -52.65
CA PHE A 11 -23.84 -22.72 -51.24
C PHE A 11 -23.28 -21.47 -50.54
N VAL A 12 -24.17 -20.66 -49.95
CA VAL A 12 -23.74 -19.59 -49.03
C VAL A 12 -23.41 -20.25 -47.70
N LEU A 13 -22.13 -20.57 -47.50
CA LEU A 13 -21.59 -20.85 -46.18
C LEU A 13 -21.61 -19.56 -45.36
N VAL A 14 -22.71 -19.34 -44.63
CA VAL A 14 -22.74 -18.35 -43.56
C VAL A 14 -21.89 -18.92 -42.42
N VAL A 15 -20.60 -18.57 -42.41
CA VAL A 15 -19.80 -18.69 -41.19
C VAL A 15 -20.36 -17.66 -40.22
N ALA A 16 -21.26 -18.10 -39.34
CA ALA A 16 -21.67 -17.31 -38.19
C ALA A 16 -20.44 -17.21 -37.28
N CYS A 17 -19.63 -16.19 -37.49
CA CYS A 17 -18.63 -15.77 -36.52
C CYS A 17 -19.44 -15.34 -35.29
N GLN A 18 -19.58 -16.23 -34.30
CA GLN A 18 -20.18 -15.87 -33.02
C GLN A 18 -19.20 -14.92 -32.33
N GLY A 19 -19.30 -13.63 -32.64
CA GLY A 19 -18.59 -12.60 -31.92
C GLY A 19 -19.06 -12.63 -30.47
N ILE A 20 -18.12 -12.76 -29.54
CA ILE A 20 -18.39 -12.58 -28.13
C ILE A 20 -18.93 -11.15 -27.96
N SER A 21 -20.11 -11.01 -27.35
CA SER A 21 -20.65 -9.70 -27.01
C SER A 21 -19.71 -9.04 -25.99
N PHE A 22 -19.43 -7.74 -26.18
CA PHE A 22 -18.65 -6.95 -25.22
C PHE A 22 -19.15 -7.12 -23.78
N PHE A 23 -20.48 -7.17 -23.59
CA PHE A 23 -21.07 -7.38 -22.27
C PHE A 23 -20.77 -8.76 -21.67
N ASN A 24 -20.69 -9.81 -22.50
CA ASN A 24 -20.37 -11.15 -22.01
C ASN A 24 -18.91 -11.24 -21.58
N LEU A 25 -17.99 -10.65 -22.35
CA LEU A 25 -16.57 -10.59 -21.99
C LEU A 25 -16.37 -9.87 -20.65
N VAL A 26 -17.00 -8.71 -20.49
CA VAL A 26 -16.93 -7.93 -19.24
C VAL A 26 -17.47 -8.72 -18.05
N ALA A 27 -18.60 -9.42 -18.23
CA ALA A 27 -19.17 -10.24 -17.17
C ALA A 27 -18.24 -11.38 -16.77
N GLU A 28 -17.62 -12.08 -17.74
CA GLU A 28 -16.66 -13.15 -17.48
C GLU A 28 -15.42 -12.63 -16.72
N GLU A 29 -14.89 -11.47 -17.11
CA GLU A 29 -13.76 -10.83 -16.43
C GLU A 29 -14.12 -10.38 -15.01
N TRP A 30 -15.34 -9.89 -14.80
CA TRP A 30 -15.86 -9.50 -13.49
C TRP A 30 -16.00 -10.71 -12.55
N GLU A 31 -16.58 -11.81 -13.04
CA GLU A 31 -16.69 -13.04 -12.26
C GLU A 31 -15.32 -13.62 -11.90
N ALA A 32 -14.36 -13.59 -12.84
CA ALA A 32 -12.99 -14.00 -12.57
C ALA A 32 -12.34 -13.14 -11.48
N PHE A 33 -12.50 -11.81 -11.55
CA PHE A 33 -12.01 -10.89 -10.53
C PHE A 33 -12.62 -11.18 -9.15
N LYS A 34 -13.93 -11.39 -9.08
CA LYS A 34 -14.61 -11.72 -7.82
C LYS A 34 -14.09 -13.03 -7.23
N LEU A 35 -13.89 -14.05 -8.06
CA LEU A 35 -13.35 -15.34 -7.63
C LEU A 35 -11.92 -15.20 -7.12
N GLN A 36 -11.06 -14.50 -7.88
CA GLN A 36 -9.65 -14.30 -7.57
C GLN A 36 -9.44 -13.56 -6.24
N HIS A 37 -10.29 -12.58 -5.94
CA HIS A 37 -10.16 -11.73 -4.75
C HIS A 37 -11.22 -12.02 -3.67
N GLY A 38 -11.96 -13.12 -3.79
CA GLY A 38 -12.97 -13.55 -2.81
C GLY A 38 -14.10 -12.53 -2.57
N LYS A 39 -14.44 -11.72 -3.58
CA LYS A 39 -15.43 -10.64 -3.45
C LYS A 39 -16.84 -11.19 -3.34
N LYS A 40 -17.61 -10.61 -2.41
CA LYS A 40 -19.03 -10.88 -2.20
C LYS A 40 -19.75 -9.56 -1.94
N TYR A 41 -20.90 -9.38 -2.57
CA TYR A 41 -21.71 -8.16 -2.46
C TYR A 41 -23.09 -8.51 -1.93
N GLU A 42 -23.70 -7.58 -1.20
CA GLU A 42 -24.95 -7.84 -0.48
C GLU A 42 -26.16 -7.93 -1.41
N SER A 43 -26.09 -7.28 -2.57
CA SER A 43 -27.17 -7.21 -3.54
C SER A 43 -26.68 -7.18 -4.98
N ASP A 44 -27.53 -7.61 -5.91
CA ASP A 44 -27.29 -7.50 -7.35
C ASP A 44 -27.08 -6.04 -7.82
N VAL A 45 -27.66 -5.08 -7.08
CA VAL A 45 -27.50 -3.65 -7.36
C VAL A 45 -26.07 -3.22 -7.03
N GLU A 46 -25.58 -3.63 -5.86
CA GLU A 46 -24.20 -3.39 -5.47
C GLU A 46 -23.21 -4.11 -6.40
N ASP A 47 -23.46 -5.38 -6.73
CA ASP A 47 -22.60 -6.16 -7.64
C ASP A 47 -22.43 -5.45 -9.00
N LYS A 48 -23.53 -4.97 -9.59
CA LYS A 48 -23.50 -4.21 -10.86
C LYS A 48 -22.81 -2.85 -10.72
N PHE A 49 -22.99 -2.18 -9.60
CA PHE A 49 -22.31 -0.92 -9.31
C PHE A 49 -20.80 -1.13 -9.20
N ARG A 50 -20.37 -2.16 -8.47
CA ARG A 50 -18.96 -2.56 -8.30
C ARG A 50 -18.33 -3.01 -9.61
N MET A 51 -19.07 -3.76 -10.43
CA MET A 51 -18.66 -4.11 -11.80
C MET A 51 -18.39 -2.87 -12.66
N LYS A 52 -19.25 -1.84 -12.55
CA LYS A 52 -19.04 -0.57 -13.27
C LYS A 52 -17.74 0.11 -12.84
N ILE A 53 -17.48 0.19 -11.54
CA ILE A 53 -16.24 0.77 -10.99
C ILE A 53 -15.02 -0.01 -11.50
N PHE A 54 -15.08 -1.34 -11.44
CA PHE A 54 -14.06 -2.24 -11.97
C PHE A 54 -13.73 -1.95 -13.44
N MET A 55 -14.76 -1.77 -14.29
CA MET A 55 -14.55 -1.43 -15.70
C MET A 55 -13.89 -0.06 -15.89
N GLU A 56 -14.31 0.95 -15.13
CA GLU A 56 -13.74 2.30 -15.18
C GLU A 56 -12.26 2.29 -14.77
N ASN A 57 -11.93 1.58 -13.69
CA ASN A 57 -10.55 1.40 -13.23
C ASN A 57 -9.69 0.63 -14.23
N LYS A 58 -10.22 -0.45 -14.82
CA LYS A 58 -9.53 -1.20 -15.88
C LYS A 58 -9.24 -0.33 -17.11
N HIS A 59 -10.17 0.54 -17.49
CA HIS A 59 -9.94 1.49 -18.59
C HIS A 59 -8.83 2.49 -18.26
N LYS A 60 -8.81 3.04 -17.04
CA LYS A 60 -7.75 3.96 -16.57
C LYS A 60 -6.38 3.29 -16.57
N ILE A 61 -6.29 2.04 -16.10
CA ILE A 61 -5.08 1.21 -16.12
C ILE A 61 -4.57 1.03 -17.55
N ALA A 62 -5.45 0.67 -18.49
CA ALA A 62 -5.09 0.49 -19.89
C ALA A 62 -4.53 1.77 -20.51
N LYS A 63 -5.16 2.92 -20.22
CA LYS A 63 -4.68 4.23 -20.67
C LYS A 63 -3.29 4.56 -20.10
N HIS A 64 -3.11 4.46 -18.79
CA HIS A 64 -1.83 4.73 -18.14
C HIS A 64 -0.70 3.84 -18.68
N ASN A 65 -0.97 2.55 -18.87
CA ASN A 65 0.03 1.63 -19.40
C ASN A 65 0.36 1.92 -20.87
N SER A 66 -0.59 2.42 -21.68
CA SER A 66 -0.27 2.93 -23.02
C SER A 66 0.68 4.13 -22.97
N ASP A 67 0.48 5.04 -22.01
CA ASP A 67 1.34 6.21 -21.80
C ASP A 67 2.75 5.79 -21.31
N TYR A 68 2.86 4.73 -20.51
CA TYR A 68 4.14 4.11 -20.16
C TYR A 68 4.89 3.58 -21.39
N GLU A 69 4.22 2.87 -22.31
CA GLU A 69 4.87 2.36 -23.53
C GLU A 69 5.38 3.50 -24.44
N MET A 70 4.77 4.69 -24.34
CA MET A 70 5.22 5.90 -25.01
C MET A 70 6.32 6.66 -24.23
N GLY A 71 6.76 6.15 -23.08
CA GLY A 71 7.79 6.74 -22.23
C GLY A 71 7.35 7.96 -21.41
N ILE A 72 6.05 8.28 -21.41
CA ILE A 72 5.44 9.40 -20.67
C ILE A 72 5.50 9.12 -19.18
N HIS A 73 5.10 7.90 -18.77
CA HIS A 73 5.24 7.42 -17.40
C HIS A 73 6.45 6.48 -17.27
N LYS A 74 7.03 6.42 -16.06
CA LYS A 74 8.18 5.55 -15.72
C LYS A 74 7.79 4.32 -14.91
N PHE A 75 6.49 4.13 -14.67
CA PHE A 75 5.95 3.00 -13.95
C PHE A 75 4.71 2.46 -14.67
N LYS A 76 4.38 1.20 -14.40
CA LYS A 76 3.15 0.54 -14.83
C LYS A 76 2.20 0.39 -13.65
N VAL A 77 0.92 0.36 -13.97
CA VAL A 77 -0.16 0.03 -13.04
C VAL A 77 -0.82 -1.27 -13.46
N GLU A 78 -1.39 -2.00 -12.51
CA GLU A 78 -2.13 -3.24 -12.77
C GLU A 78 -3.37 -3.31 -11.91
N LEU A 79 -4.36 -4.03 -12.41
CA LEU A 79 -5.55 -4.31 -11.64
C LEU A 79 -5.20 -5.23 -10.47
N ASN A 80 -5.58 -4.83 -9.27
CA ASN A 80 -5.36 -5.59 -8.04
C ASN A 80 -6.67 -5.70 -7.25
N GLN A 81 -6.59 -6.19 -6.01
CA GLN A 81 -7.75 -6.42 -5.15
C GLN A 81 -8.63 -5.17 -4.87
N PHE A 82 -8.15 -3.97 -5.20
CA PHE A 82 -8.88 -2.70 -5.06
C PHE A 82 -9.59 -2.28 -6.35
N GLY A 83 -9.62 -3.14 -7.38
CA GLY A 83 -10.21 -2.83 -8.69
C GLY A 83 -11.66 -2.38 -8.65
N ASP A 84 -12.44 -2.82 -7.67
CA ASP A 84 -13.87 -2.52 -7.47
C ASP A 84 -14.13 -1.31 -6.54
N MET A 85 -13.09 -0.60 -6.12
CA MET A 85 -13.19 0.54 -5.20
C MET A 85 -12.96 1.87 -5.94
N LEU A 86 -13.76 2.87 -5.58
CA LEU A 86 -13.48 4.26 -5.93
C LEU A 86 -12.30 4.78 -5.11
N LEU A 87 -11.51 5.72 -5.64
CA LEU A 87 -10.35 6.28 -4.95
C LEU A 87 -10.69 6.77 -3.53
N HIS A 88 -11.81 7.46 -3.34
CA HIS A 88 -12.19 7.95 -2.02
C HIS A 88 -12.63 6.84 -1.05
N GLU A 89 -13.18 5.73 -1.55
CA GLU A 89 -13.50 4.55 -0.73
C GLU A 89 -12.21 3.86 -0.31
N PHE A 90 -11.26 3.75 -1.25
CA PHE A 90 -9.94 3.20 -1.05
C PHE A 90 -9.17 3.99 0.01
N SER A 91 -9.01 5.30 -0.17
CA SER A 91 -8.27 6.15 0.76
C SER A 91 -8.92 6.15 2.15
N ARG A 92 -10.26 6.14 2.24
CA ARG A 92 -10.93 6.05 3.55
C ARG A 92 -10.68 4.72 4.27
N ALA A 93 -10.55 3.62 3.54
CA ALA A 93 -10.35 2.30 4.13
C ALA A 93 -8.88 1.99 4.44
N MET A 94 -7.97 2.45 3.59
CA MET A 94 -6.55 2.08 3.61
C MET A 94 -5.65 3.17 4.21
N ASN A 95 -6.06 4.43 4.17
CA ASN A 95 -5.20 5.56 4.57
C ASN A 95 -5.60 6.01 5.98
N GLY A 96 -4.72 5.73 6.94
CA GLY A 96 -4.93 6.02 8.35
C GLY A 96 -4.03 7.10 8.93
N PHE A 97 -3.08 7.65 8.18
CA PHE A 97 -2.18 8.66 8.70
C PHE A 97 -2.92 9.98 8.85
N ASN A 98 -2.87 10.59 10.04
CA ASN A 98 -3.64 11.81 10.30
C ASN A 98 -2.83 12.89 11.02
N LYS A 99 -2.20 13.77 10.22
CA LYS A 99 -1.40 14.91 10.71
C LYS A 99 -2.19 15.99 11.46
N THR A 100 -3.50 16.05 11.28
CA THR A 100 -4.35 17.10 11.88
C THR A 100 -4.75 16.81 13.32
N ARG A 101 -4.47 15.60 13.81
CA ARG A 101 -4.75 15.19 15.18
C ARG A 101 -3.86 15.94 16.17
N LYS A 102 -4.39 17.04 16.69
CA LYS A 102 -3.82 17.77 17.82
C LYS A 102 -4.22 17.08 19.13
N VAL A 103 -3.25 16.72 19.96
CA VAL A 103 -3.55 16.30 21.34
C VAL A 103 -3.67 17.55 22.21
N PRO A 104 -4.78 17.75 22.95
CA PRO A 104 -4.91 18.93 23.81
C PRO A 104 -4.04 18.90 25.08
N ARG A 105 -3.40 17.77 25.48
CA ARG A 105 -2.84 17.63 26.84
C ARG A 105 -1.64 16.69 27.07
N LEU A 106 -1.14 15.93 26.10
CA LEU A 106 0.07 15.12 26.32
C LEU A 106 1.32 15.91 25.95
N LYS A 107 2.29 15.97 26.88
CA LYS A 107 3.68 16.27 26.56
C LYS A 107 4.24 15.09 25.76
N VAL A 108 3.88 15.00 24.48
CA VAL A 108 4.63 14.17 23.55
C VAL A 108 6.03 14.76 23.56
N ASP A 109 7.00 13.96 24.00
CA ASP A 109 8.41 14.37 23.98
C ASP A 109 8.71 14.70 22.52
N THR A 110 9.01 15.97 22.21
CA THR A 110 9.39 16.34 20.85
C THR A 110 10.60 15.50 20.52
N GLY A 111 10.44 14.54 19.60
CA GLY A 111 11.49 13.59 19.24
C GLY A 111 12.81 14.31 18.97
N ALA A 112 13.93 13.65 19.24
CA ALA A 112 15.24 14.25 19.01
C ALA A 112 15.41 14.57 17.51
N THR A 113 15.85 15.79 17.20
CA THR A 113 16.21 16.14 15.82
C THR A 113 17.39 15.27 15.38
N PHE A 114 17.22 14.55 14.27
CA PHE A 114 18.32 13.80 13.67
C PHE A 114 19.41 14.75 13.17
N ILE A 115 20.64 14.52 13.60
CA ILE A 115 21.83 15.22 13.12
C ILE A 115 22.64 14.23 12.29
N SER A 116 22.83 14.52 11.01
CA SER A 116 23.63 13.66 10.14
C SER A 116 25.10 13.67 10.59
N PRO A 117 25.78 12.51 10.64
CA PRO A 117 27.20 12.45 10.92
C PRO A 117 28.01 13.23 9.87
N ALA A 118 28.97 14.04 10.31
CA ALA A 118 29.91 14.68 9.39
C ALA A 118 30.87 13.62 8.82
N HIS A 119 31.21 13.75 7.53
CA HIS A 119 32.20 12.91 6.83
C HIS A 119 31.89 11.41 6.74
N VAL A 120 30.61 11.04 6.73
CA VAL A 120 30.21 9.67 6.41
C VAL A 120 29.85 9.58 4.93
N GLU A 121 30.57 8.72 4.21
CA GLU A 121 30.16 8.28 2.88
C GLU A 121 29.12 7.18 3.02
N LEU A 122 27.92 7.45 2.51
CA LEU A 122 26.85 6.47 2.45
C LEU A 122 26.98 5.64 1.17
N PRO A 123 26.63 4.35 1.20
CA PRO A 123 26.57 3.55 -0.02
C PRO A 123 25.58 4.15 -1.02
N HIS A 124 25.80 3.89 -2.32
CA HIS A 124 24.92 4.37 -3.38
C HIS A 124 23.54 3.69 -3.38
N GLU A 125 23.48 2.45 -2.89
CA GLU A 125 22.29 1.64 -2.78
C GLU A 125 22.28 0.92 -1.43
N VAL A 126 21.09 0.83 -0.83
CA VAL A 126 20.83 0.10 0.41
C VAL A 126 19.53 -0.65 0.24
N ASP A 127 19.54 -1.93 0.59
CA ASP A 127 18.35 -2.73 0.78
C ASP A 127 18.45 -3.50 2.11
N TRP A 128 17.67 -3.10 3.12
CA TRP A 128 17.69 -3.74 4.43
C TRP A 128 17.11 -5.17 4.41
N ARG A 129 16.41 -5.56 3.34
CA ARG A 129 15.92 -6.94 3.15
C ARG A 129 17.09 -7.91 2.98
N ASP A 130 18.12 -7.52 2.23
CA ASP A 130 19.33 -8.32 2.00
C ASP A 130 20.14 -8.56 3.29
N HIS A 131 19.86 -7.75 4.32
CA HIS A 131 20.48 -7.86 5.64
C HIS A 131 19.61 -8.56 6.68
N GLY A 132 18.42 -9.07 6.30
CA GLY A 132 17.51 -9.76 7.21
C GLY A 132 16.85 -8.83 8.25
N ALA A 133 16.84 -7.52 7.98
CA ALA A 133 16.33 -6.51 8.92
C ALA A 133 14.87 -6.11 8.66
N VAL A 134 14.16 -6.83 7.77
CA VAL A 134 12.80 -6.53 7.33
C VAL A 134 11.97 -7.81 7.39
N THR A 135 10.86 -7.78 8.11
CA THR A 135 9.86 -8.87 8.17
C THR A 135 9.11 -9.02 6.85
N GLU A 136 8.33 -10.10 6.71
CA GLU A 136 7.39 -10.30 5.60
C GLU A 136 6.40 -9.14 5.41
N VAL A 137 5.88 -8.98 4.20
CA VAL A 137 4.83 -7.99 3.93
C VAL A 137 3.54 -8.44 4.61
N LYS A 138 2.89 -7.50 5.31
CA LYS A 138 1.62 -7.73 5.99
C LYS A 138 0.46 -7.05 5.26
N ASN A 139 -0.77 -7.29 5.71
CA ASN A 139 -1.98 -6.72 5.12
C ASN A 139 -2.90 -6.14 6.22
N GLN A 140 -3.13 -4.83 6.16
CA GLN A 140 -3.98 -4.10 7.12
C GLN A 140 -5.50 -4.32 6.91
N GLY A 141 -5.91 -4.99 5.82
CA GLY A 141 -7.33 -5.19 5.53
C GLY A 141 -8.09 -3.86 5.40
N GLN A 142 -9.38 -3.86 5.76
CA GLN A 142 -10.25 -2.67 5.69
C GLN A 142 -10.21 -1.82 6.98
N CYS A 143 -9.01 -1.58 7.48
CA CYS A 143 -8.75 -0.81 8.69
C CYS A 143 -7.68 0.25 8.40
N GLY A 144 -7.96 1.52 8.72
CA GLY A 144 -7.04 2.66 8.56
C GLY A 144 -5.90 2.64 9.60
N SER A 145 -5.14 1.55 9.63
CA SER A 145 -4.10 1.26 10.62
C SER A 145 -2.70 1.27 10.02
N CYS A 146 -2.50 1.84 8.83
CA CYS A 146 -1.19 1.98 8.21
C CYS A 146 -0.14 2.60 9.15
N TRP A 147 -0.56 3.53 10.01
CA TRP A 147 0.28 4.14 11.04
C TRP A 147 0.83 3.09 12.02
N ALA A 148 0.07 2.05 12.35
CA ALA A 148 0.50 0.94 13.21
C ALA A 148 1.51 0.03 12.50
N PHE A 149 1.25 -0.35 11.24
CA PHE A 149 2.17 -1.16 10.42
C PHE A 149 3.50 -0.46 10.17
N SER A 150 3.44 0.85 9.92
CA SER A 150 4.62 1.67 9.78
C SER A 150 5.41 1.67 11.10
N THR A 151 4.73 1.87 12.23
CA THR A 151 5.34 1.87 13.56
C THR A 151 6.02 0.53 13.88
N THR A 152 5.33 -0.60 13.65
CA THR A 152 5.86 -1.94 13.93
C THR A 152 7.06 -2.25 13.05
N GLY A 153 6.96 -2.07 11.73
CA GLY A 153 8.07 -2.36 10.81
C GLY A 153 9.35 -1.60 11.18
N SER A 154 9.17 -0.37 11.63
CA SER A 154 10.26 0.49 12.09
C SER A 154 10.86 0.03 13.42
N LEU A 155 10.01 -0.42 14.35
CA LEU A 155 10.43 -1.04 15.62
C LEU A 155 11.18 -2.37 15.38
N GLU A 156 10.70 -3.21 14.47
CA GLU A 156 11.29 -4.50 14.09
C GLU A 156 12.74 -4.34 13.59
N GLY A 157 12.97 -3.40 12.67
CA GLY A 157 14.30 -3.18 12.09
C GLY A 157 15.36 -2.75 13.12
N GLN A 158 15.01 -1.92 14.10
CA GLN A 158 15.96 -1.59 15.17
C GLN A 158 16.10 -2.66 16.23
N HIS A 159 15.03 -3.41 16.51
CA HIS A 159 15.13 -4.59 17.36
C HIS A 159 16.17 -5.53 16.77
N PHE A 160 16.06 -5.84 15.47
CA PHE A 160 17.06 -6.59 14.73
C PHE A 160 18.45 -5.94 14.81
N ARG A 161 18.58 -4.64 14.58
CA ARG A 161 19.88 -3.94 14.66
C ARG A 161 20.56 -4.09 16.02
N LYS A 162 19.80 -4.14 17.12
CA LYS A 162 20.37 -4.26 18.46
C LYS A 162 20.60 -5.71 18.89
N THR A 163 19.68 -6.61 18.58
CA THR A 163 19.68 -7.97 19.12
C THR A 163 20.21 -9.01 18.14
N GLY A 164 20.22 -8.69 16.84
CA GLY A 164 20.46 -9.65 15.76
C GLY A 164 19.28 -10.59 15.49
N VAL A 165 18.14 -10.40 16.16
CA VAL A 165 16.95 -11.25 16.03
C VAL A 165 15.83 -10.45 15.39
N LEU A 166 15.31 -10.95 14.28
CA LEU A 166 14.15 -10.36 13.61
C LEU A 166 12.88 -10.93 14.24
N THR A 167 12.05 -10.06 14.80
CA THR A 167 10.84 -10.45 15.54
C THR A 167 9.67 -9.66 14.99
N SER A 168 8.64 -10.32 14.48
CA SER A 168 7.40 -9.67 14.03
C SER A 168 6.61 -9.12 15.22
N LEU A 169 6.29 -7.83 15.19
CA LEU A 169 5.60 -7.09 16.27
C LEU A 169 4.12 -6.88 15.96
N SER A 170 3.31 -6.71 17.00
CA SER A 170 1.86 -6.63 16.90
C SER A 170 1.36 -5.24 16.54
N GLU A 171 0.73 -5.10 15.38
CA GLU A 171 -0.02 -3.90 15.02
C GLU A 171 -1.30 -3.75 15.84
N GLN A 172 -1.99 -4.87 16.14
CA GLN A 172 -3.24 -4.86 16.90
C GLN A 172 -3.05 -4.29 18.31
N ASN A 173 -1.90 -4.58 18.93
CA ASN A 173 -1.55 -3.98 20.21
C ASN A 173 -1.53 -2.44 20.11
N LEU A 174 -1.00 -1.87 19.02
CA LEU A 174 -1.02 -0.42 18.82
C LEU A 174 -2.44 0.10 18.61
N VAL A 175 -3.20 -0.55 17.72
CA VAL A 175 -4.60 -0.22 17.40
C VAL A 175 -5.44 -0.12 18.67
N ASP A 176 -5.37 -1.13 19.53
CA ASP A 176 -6.23 -1.24 20.71
C ASP A 176 -5.75 -0.38 21.91
N CYS A 177 -4.44 -0.17 22.06
CA CYS A 177 -3.86 0.35 23.31
C CYS A 177 -3.36 1.80 23.25
N SER A 178 -3.07 2.34 22.06
CA SER A 178 -2.46 3.67 21.93
C SER A 178 -3.48 4.82 21.91
N GLY A 179 -4.77 4.54 22.11
CA GLY A 179 -5.84 5.55 22.09
C GLY A 179 -5.63 6.71 23.06
N LYS A 180 -5.08 6.43 24.26
CA LYS A 180 -4.74 7.46 25.26
C LYS A 180 -3.68 8.44 24.78
N TYR A 181 -2.89 8.09 23.77
CA TYR A 181 -1.80 8.89 23.22
C TYR A 181 -2.22 9.72 22.00
N GLY A 182 -3.43 9.54 21.48
CA GLY A 182 -4.00 10.33 20.38
C GLY A 182 -4.32 9.55 19.10
N ASN A 183 -4.03 8.24 19.07
CA ASN A 183 -4.48 7.35 18.00
C ASN A 183 -5.95 6.94 18.20
N ASP A 184 -6.59 6.39 17.17
CA ASP A 184 -8.00 5.97 17.20
C ASP A 184 -8.20 4.75 16.31
N GLY A 185 -7.32 3.77 16.56
CA GLY A 185 -7.36 2.46 15.91
C GLY A 185 -7.50 2.54 14.39
N CYS A 186 -8.57 1.95 13.87
CA CYS A 186 -8.89 1.90 12.44
C CYS A 186 -9.33 3.24 11.84
N ASN A 187 -9.66 4.26 12.66
CA ASN A 187 -9.96 5.62 12.20
C ASN A 187 -8.70 6.49 12.04
N GLY A 188 -7.52 5.89 12.23
CA GLY A 188 -6.24 6.52 11.97
C GLY A 188 -5.47 6.97 13.20
N GLY A 189 -4.22 7.35 12.96
CA GLY A 189 -3.23 7.62 13.99
C GLY A 189 -1.94 8.21 13.43
N LEU A 190 -0.98 8.39 14.33
CA LEU A 190 0.37 8.87 14.07
C LEU A 190 1.39 7.96 14.74
N MET A 191 2.49 7.74 14.02
CA MET A 191 3.56 6.85 14.42
C MET A 191 4.29 7.39 15.66
N ASP A 192 4.47 8.71 15.75
CA ASP A 192 5.02 9.38 16.94
C ASP A 192 4.22 9.08 18.22
N TYR A 193 2.89 9.01 18.13
CA TYR A 193 2.04 8.66 19.28
C TYR A 193 2.17 7.19 19.64
N ALA A 194 2.32 6.33 18.64
CA ALA A 194 2.58 4.91 18.83
C ALA A 194 3.96 4.68 19.47
N PHE A 195 4.99 5.42 19.05
CA PHE A 195 6.33 5.38 19.67
C PHE A 195 6.32 5.87 21.11
N GLN A 196 5.60 6.95 21.40
CA GLN A 196 5.43 7.44 22.78
C GLN A 196 4.69 6.40 23.64
N TYR A 197 3.64 5.77 23.09
CA TYR A 197 2.96 4.65 23.74
C TYR A 197 3.96 3.53 24.06
N VAL A 198 4.72 3.03 23.10
CA VAL A 198 5.68 1.92 23.32
C VAL A 198 6.73 2.28 24.36
N LYS A 199 7.22 3.53 24.36
CA LYS A 199 8.18 4.05 25.36
C LYS A 199 7.59 3.99 26.78
N ASP A 200 6.38 4.49 26.97
CA ASP A 200 5.73 4.58 28.28
C ASP A 200 5.17 3.23 28.75
N ASN A 201 4.70 2.42 27.81
CA ASN A 201 4.23 1.05 28.00
C ASN A 201 5.37 0.04 28.22
N LYS A 202 6.62 0.47 27.98
CA LYS A 202 7.86 -0.30 28.12
C LYS A 202 7.90 -1.57 27.27
N GLY A 203 7.26 -1.55 26.11
CA GLY A 203 7.23 -2.71 25.22
C GLY A 203 6.03 -2.71 24.30
N LEU A 204 6.05 -3.70 23.41
CA LEU A 204 5.02 -4.02 22.45
C LEU A 204 4.98 -5.54 22.30
N ASP A 205 3.79 -6.13 22.21
CA ASP A 205 3.63 -7.56 22.02
C ASP A 205 4.12 -8.00 20.62
N THR A 206 4.48 -9.29 20.49
CA THR A 206 4.76 -9.91 19.19
C THR A 206 3.47 -10.19 18.44
N GLU A 207 3.54 -10.28 17.11
CA GLU A 207 2.38 -10.64 16.27
C GLU A 207 1.77 -11.98 16.70
N VAL A 208 2.61 -12.96 17.05
CA VAL A 208 2.13 -14.28 17.52
C VAL A 208 1.36 -14.20 18.84
N SER A 209 1.76 -13.31 19.75
CA SER A 209 1.11 -13.15 21.05
C SER A 209 -0.14 -12.28 21.02
N TYR A 210 -0.24 -11.38 20.04
CA TYR A 210 -1.36 -10.46 19.87
C TYR A 210 -1.62 -10.29 18.36
N PRO A 211 -2.32 -11.26 17.74
CA PRO A 211 -2.51 -11.29 16.29
C PRO A 211 -3.34 -10.12 15.76
N TYR A 212 -3.10 -9.76 14.51
CA TYR A 212 -3.86 -8.73 13.81
C TYR A 212 -5.28 -9.16 13.44
N GLU A 213 -6.27 -8.33 13.78
CA GLU A 213 -7.70 -8.60 13.63
C GLU A 213 -8.41 -7.62 12.69
N ALA A 214 -7.74 -6.52 12.30
CA ALA A 214 -8.26 -5.47 11.41
C ALA A 214 -9.56 -4.80 11.92
N GLU A 215 -9.76 -4.76 13.24
CA GLU A 215 -10.88 -4.09 13.89
C GLU A 215 -10.42 -3.44 15.21
N ASP A 216 -11.22 -2.50 15.72
CA ASP A 216 -10.96 -1.88 17.01
C ASP A 216 -11.46 -2.78 18.14
N ASP A 217 -10.58 -3.13 19.09
CA ASP A 217 -10.98 -3.87 20.28
C ASP A 217 -10.36 -3.29 21.56
N LYS A 218 -10.72 -3.88 22.71
CA LYS A 218 -10.19 -3.52 24.02
C LYS A 218 -8.73 -3.96 24.11
N CYS A 219 -7.87 -3.05 24.52
CA CYS A 219 -6.47 -3.32 24.82
C CYS A 219 -6.26 -4.57 25.71
N ARG A 220 -5.54 -5.57 25.19
CA ARG A 220 -5.22 -6.85 25.86
C ARG A 220 -3.76 -6.99 26.30
N TYR A 221 -2.95 -5.94 26.12
CA TYR A 221 -1.50 -5.98 26.33
C TYR A 221 -1.09 -6.49 27.72
N LYS A 222 -0.07 -7.37 27.74
CA LYS A 222 0.54 -7.90 28.98
C LYS A 222 2.05 -7.69 28.92
N SER A 223 2.60 -6.91 29.85
CA SER A 223 3.96 -6.36 29.67
C SER A 223 5.08 -7.39 29.60
N ILE A 224 5.75 -7.47 28.45
CA ILE A 224 7.11 -8.01 28.32
C ILE A 224 7.87 -7.15 27.29
N LEU A 225 9.11 -6.79 27.65
CA LEU A 225 9.92 -5.71 27.07
C LEU A 225 10.30 -5.92 25.58
N GLN A 226 10.32 -4.83 24.77
CA GLN A 226 11.46 -4.37 23.93
C GLN A 226 11.13 -3.14 23.01
N LYS A 227 12.15 -2.50 22.41
CA LYS A 227 12.18 -1.14 21.80
C LYS A 227 12.71 -1.15 20.35
N GLY A 228 12.55 -0.09 19.52
CA GLY A 228 12.99 -0.06 18.10
C GLY A 228 13.01 1.31 17.37
N GLY A 229 12.93 1.49 16.00
CA GLY A 229 13.26 2.73 15.19
C GLY A 229 12.44 3.04 13.92
N THR A 230 13.01 3.43 12.74
CA THR A 230 12.53 4.48 11.74
C THR A 230 11.44 4.25 10.69
N ASP A 231 10.56 5.27 10.52
CA ASP A 231 9.23 5.35 9.91
C ASP A 231 9.01 6.65 9.09
N VAL A 232 8.12 6.67 8.08
CA VAL A 232 7.71 7.88 7.35
C VAL A 232 6.20 7.94 7.00
N GLY A 233 5.62 9.14 7.04
CA GLY A 233 4.29 9.42 6.45
C GLY A 233 4.40 10.14 5.08
N PHE A 234 3.49 9.86 4.14
CA PHE A 234 3.45 10.43 2.79
C PHE A 234 2.01 10.54 2.23
N TRP A 235 1.84 11.18 1.07
CA TRP A 235 0.56 11.35 0.39
C TRP A 235 0.40 10.39 -0.78
N ASP A 236 -0.67 9.62 -0.82
CA ASP A 236 -0.84 8.56 -1.80
C ASP A 236 -2.27 8.46 -2.38
N ASN A 237 -3.06 9.52 -2.17
CA ASN A 237 -4.43 9.67 -2.67
C ASN A 237 -4.51 9.95 -4.18
N HIS A 238 -3.98 9.03 -4.98
CA HIS A 238 -4.06 9.08 -6.43
C HIS A 238 -4.31 7.69 -7.02
N GLU A 239 -5.11 7.59 -8.08
CA GLU A 239 -5.49 6.30 -8.69
C GLU A 239 -4.27 5.51 -9.19
N SER A 240 -3.24 6.23 -9.66
CA SER A 240 -1.97 5.63 -10.08
C SER A 240 -1.22 4.95 -8.93
N PHE A 241 -1.41 5.40 -7.68
CA PHE A 241 -0.85 4.77 -6.50
C PHE A 241 -1.63 3.51 -6.11
N GLN A 242 -2.97 3.60 -6.07
CA GLN A 242 -3.87 2.48 -5.77
C GLN A 242 -3.54 1.26 -6.64
N PHE A 243 -3.17 1.47 -7.90
CA PHE A 243 -2.89 0.42 -8.89
C PHE A 243 -1.41 0.25 -9.20
N TYR A 244 -0.48 0.83 -8.44
CA TYR A 244 0.95 0.64 -8.70
C TYR A 244 1.31 -0.84 -8.83
N ASN A 245 2.11 -1.17 -9.86
CA ASN A 245 2.68 -2.50 -10.07
C ASN A 245 4.22 -2.43 -10.04
N LYS A 246 4.83 -1.70 -10.98
CA LYS A 246 6.30 -1.70 -11.13
C LYS A 246 6.87 -0.43 -11.72
N GLY A 247 8.19 -0.24 -11.55
CA GLY A 247 8.94 0.93 -12.00
C GLY A 247 9.03 2.01 -10.93
N VAL A 248 9.70 3.13 -11.23
CA VAL A 248 9.83 4.24 -10.26
C VAL A 248 8.59 5.12 -10.30
N TYR A 249 7.82 5.08 -9.23
CA TYR A 249 6.60 5.84 -9.05
C TYR A 249 6.91 7.33 -8.91
N TYR A 250 6.32 8.11 -9.81
CA TYR A 250 6.34 9.56 -9.77
C TYR A 250 4.97 10.07 -10.21
N GLU A 251 4.30 10.80 -9.33
CA GLU A 251 3.04 11.45 -9.65
C GLU A 251 3.23 12.96 -9.57
N LYS A 252 2.86 13.67 -10.63
CA LYS A 252 3.05 15.13 -10.67
C LYS A 252 2.09 15.84 -9.73
N GLU A 253 0.91 15.27 -9.56
CA GLU A 253 -0.16 15.81 -8.70
C GLU A 253 0.03 15.43 -7.23
N CYS A 254 1.10 14.70 -6.89
CA CYS A 254 1.41 14.33 -5.52
C CYS A 254 1.61 15.53 -4.59
N ASN A 255 0.82 15.61 -3.53
CA ASN A 255 0.91 16.68 -2.54
C ASN A 255 1.98 16.37 -1.49
N SER A 256 2.97 17.25 -1.33
CA SER A 256 4.05 17.04 -0.37
C SER A 256 3.69 17.37 1.08
N THR A 257 2.49 17.88 1.33
CA THR A 257 2.06 18.40 2.65
C THR A 257 0.80 17.72 3.20
N ALA A 258 -0.06 17.19 2.33
CA ALA A 258 -1.37 16.64 2.69
C ALA A 258 -1.32 15.12 2.98
N LEU A 259 -0.28 14.65 3.65
CA LEU A 259 0.00 13.22 3.88
C LEU A 259 -1.19 12.48 4.51
N ASP A 260 -1.41 11.24 4.09
CA ASP A 260 -2.56 10.42 4.47
C ASP A 260 -2.24 8.91 4.62
N HIS A 261 -1.08 8.44 4.17
CA HIS A 261 -0.62 7.05 4.38
C HIS A 261 0.73 6.98 5.13
N GLY A 262 0.90 5.90 5.90
CA GLY A 262 2.12 5.62 6.68
C GLY A 262 2.79 4.35 6.17
N VAL A 263 4.08 4.42 5.84
CA VAL A 263 4.87 3.33 5.25
C VAL A 263 6.30 3.29 5.76
N LEU A 264 6.96 2.15 5.54
CA LEU A 264 8.33 1.94 5.95
C LEU A 264 9.30 2.08 4.76
N VAL A 265 10.22 3.04 4.83
CA VAL A 265 11.38 3.09 3.92
C VAL A 265 12.40 2.03 4.36
N VAL A 266 12.66 1.04 3.52
CA VAL A 266 13.59 -0.07 3.78
C VAL A 266 14.87 0.00 2.95
N GLY A 267 15.00 1.01 2.10
CA GLY A 267 16.14 1.13 1.22
C GLY A 267 16.06 2.30 0.25
N TYR A 268 17.07 2.41 -0.59
CA TYR A 268 17.14 3.36 -1.68
C TYR A 268 18.15 2.89 -2.72
N GLY A 269 18.00 3.36 -3.96
CA GLY A 269 18.94 3.05 -5.03
C GLY A 269 18.71 3.92 -6.26
N THR A 270 19.20 3.43 -7.39
CA THR A 270 18.98 3.98 -8.73
C THR A 270 18.52 2.84 -9.64
N ASP A 271 17.39 3.02 -10.30
CA ASP A 271 16.78 1.99 -11.12
C ASP A 271 17.63 1.76 -12.39
N SER A 272 18.08 0.53 -12.62
CA SER A 272 19.04 0.22 -13.68
C SER A 272 18.46 0.36 -15.10
N GLU A 273 17.13 0.27 -15.25
CA GLU A 273 16.47 0.38 -16.55
C GLU A 273 16.23 1.85 -16.93
N THR A 274 15.86 2.67 -15.95
CA THR A 274 15.44 4.06 -16.18
C THR A 274 16.48 5.10 -15.79
N GLY A 275 17.45 4.74 -14.94
CA GLY A 275 18.42 5.66 -14.34
C GLY A 275 17.84 6.58 -13.26
N GLU A 276 16.59 6.35 -12.82
CA GLU A 276 15.91 7.20 -11.85
C GLU A 276 16.20 6.76 -10.41
N ASP A 277 16.50 7.74 -9.54
CA ASP A 277 16.69 7.49 -8.12
C ASP A 277 15.37 7.12 -7.44
N TYR A 278 15.42 6.13 -6.56
CA TYR A 278 14.24 5.67 -5.83
C TYR A 278 14.50 5.47 -4.34
N TRP A 279 13.43 5.59 -3.56
CA TRP A 279 13.25 5.03 -2.23
C TRP A 279 12.57 3.68 -2.37
N LEU A 280 13.08 2.66 -1.70
CA LEU A 280 12.43 1.36 -1.59
C LEU A 280 11.51 1.37 -0.36
N VAL A 281 10.22 1.20 -0.59
CA VAL A 281 9.18 1.39 0.43
C VAL A 281 8.38 0.11 0.57
N LYS A 282 8.26 -0.38 1.80
CA LYS A 282 7.39 -1.50 2.18
C LYS A 282 6.00 -0.97 2.48
N ASN A 283 4.98 -1.54 1.84
CA ASN A 283 3.58 -1.20 2.08
C ASN A 283 2.90 -2.23 3.00
N SER A 284 1.67 -1.95 3.43
CA SER A 284 0.86 -2.77 4.34
C SER A 284 -0.42 -3.29 3.67
N TRP A 285 -0.42 -3.45 2.34
CA TRP A 285 -1.61 -3.86 1.56
C TRP A 285 -1.52 -5.30 1.02
N GLY A 286 -0.60 -6.09 1.55
CA GLY A 286 -0.32 -7.46 1.10
C GLY A 286 0.59 -7.54 -0.12
N GLU A 287 1.13 -8.74 -0.36
CA GLU A 287 2.10 -9.01 -1.43
C GLU A 287 1.49 -8.95 -2.84
N SER A 288 0.16 -9.03 -2.96
CA SER A 288 -0.55 -8.94 -4.24
C SER A 288 -0.57 -7.53 -4.83
N TRP A 289 -0.17 -6.51 -4.07
CA TRP A 289 -0.10 -5.12 -4.49
C TRP A 289 1.35 -4.73 -4.80
N GLY A 290 1.56 -3.93 -5.86
CA GLY A 290 2.88 -3.40 -6.19
C GLY A 290 3.92 -4.47 -6.56
N LEU A 291 5.17 -4.19 -6.22
CA LEU A 291 6.31 -5.08 -6.38
C LEU A 291 6.38 -6.04 -5.19
N GLU A 292 5.52 -7.07 -5.17
CA GLU A 292 5.45 -8.03 -4.05
C GLU A 292 5.22 -7.33 -2.70
N GLY A 293 4.33 -6.33 -2.67
CA GLY A 293 4.04 -5.50 -1.49
C GLY A 293 4.93 -4.27 -1.32
N TYR A 294 5.89 -4.05 -2.22
CA TYR A 294 6.79 -2.91 -2.20
C TYR A 294 6.48 -1.91 -3.31
N ILE A 295 7.01 -0.70 -3.16
CA ILE A 295 7.00 0.34 -4.19
C ILE A 295 8.34 1.06 -4.25
N LYS A 296 8.81 1.31 -5.46
CA LYS A 296 9.94 2.22 -5.72
C LYS A 296 9.36 3.63 -5.87
N MET A 297 9.47 4.48 -4.85
CA MET A 297 9.01 5.87 -4.92
C MET A 297 10.13 6.79 -5.38
N SER A 298 9.82 7.82 -6.16
CA SER A 298 10.85 8.73 -6.66
C SER A 298 11.65 9.41 -5.54
N ARG A 299 12.97 9.37 -5.65
CA ARG A 299 13.92 10.01 -4.73
C ARG A 299 14.59 11.19 -5.42
N ASN A 300 15.03 12.18 -4.64
CA ASN A 300 15.68 13.39 -5.15
C ASN A 300 14.84 14.24 -6.13
N ARG A 301 13.50 14.09 -6.09
CA ARG A 301 12.56 14.79 -6.98
C ARG A 301 11.61 15.72 -6.22
N ASN A 302 12.17 16.73 -5.57
CA ASN A 302 11.42 17.78 -4.85
C ASN A 302 10.42 17.24 -3.79
N ASN A 303 10.86 16.25 -3.00
CA ASN A 303 10.04 15.60 -1.97
C ASN A 303 8.67 15.15 -2.53
N ASN A 304 8.69 14.46 -3.67
CA ASN A 304 7.49 13.95 -4.32
C ASN A 304 6.66 13.13 -3.33
N CYS A 305 5.35 13.38 -3.32
CA CYS A 305 4.39 12.76 -2.39
C CYS A 305 4.68 13.02 -0.89
N GLY A 306 5.64 13.89 -0.55
CA GLY A 306 5.92 14.23 0.84
C GLY A 306 6.61 13.13 1.64
N ILE A 307 7.31 12.19 0.98
CA ILE A 307 7.99 11.05 1.61
C ILE A 307 8.99 11.44 2.71
N ALA A 308 9.55 12.65 2.67
CA ALA A 308 10.45 13.18 3.70
C ALA A 308 9.78 14.22 4.62
N THR A 309 8.48 14.44 4.51
CA THR A 309 7.75 15.50 5.26
C THR A 309 7.46 15.10 6.70
N SER A 310 7.25 13.82 6.97
CA SER A 310 6.91 13.31 8.31
C SER A 310 7.66 12.02 8.62
N ALA A 311 8.98 12.05 8.42
CA ALA A 311 9.89 10.96 8.76
C ALA A 311 10.31 11.03 10.24
N SER A 312 10.18 9.93 10.97
CA SER A 312 10.56 9.84 12.38
C SER A 312 11.03 8.44 12.75
N TYR A 313 11.74 8.29 13.88
CA TYR A 313 12.16 6.97 14.32
C TYR A 313 12.32 6.86 15.82
N PRO A 314 11.90 5.73 16.42
CA PRO A 314 12.23 5.49 17.80
C PRO A 314 13.72 5.20 18.01
N LEU A 315 14.15 5.57 19.20
CA LEU A 315 15.50 5.35 19.69
C LEU A 315 15.46 4.20 20.69
N TYR A 316 16.49 3.36 20.65
CA TYR A 316 16.61 2.22 21.56
C TYR A 316 17.14 2.62 22.94
#